data_AF-X1TWQ3-F1
#
_entry.id   AF-X1TWQ3-F1
#
_cell.length_a   1.000
_cell.length_b   1.000
_cell.length_c   1.000
_cell.angle_alpha   90.00
_cell.angle_beta   90.00
_cell.angle_gamma   90.00
#
_symmetry.space_group_name_H-M   'P 1'
#
loop_
_entity.id
_entity.type
_entity.pdbx_description
1 polymer ?
#
loop_
_entity_poly.entity_id
_entity_poly.type
_entity_poly.pdbx_seq_one_letter_code
_entity_poly.pdbx_strand_id
1 'polypeptide(L)'
;MTKNQKAMATIDETQQALATITNIPDCRKWLHISEGLVEATIKEYRAADLQGTKDDRDTSYRNAVKAGKLRLEIEARLGELIRLEQEAGRLATKKTGRPDKYNNDVIHTLKDYGLSLMDSSRAQKVYDYRYLIPRVVEEVVQSEKLPDRRDLEVMIRLEENKAAEQQKVQRPLPEGKYSILLIDPPWTPDFSPSSSRRVQRHYPTLTLDKLKEMEIPSAENAMLFLWTTAPMLKQALELMEAWGFEYRTNAVWDKEVIGTGYYF
;
A
#
# COMPACT_ATOMS: atom_id res chain seq x y z
N MET A 1 35.76 -3.24 21.16
CA MET A 1 34.55 -2.41 20.96
C MET A 1 33.38 -3.07 21.67
N THR A 2 32.58 -2.28 22.40
CA THR A 2 31.27 -2.73 22.91
C THR A 2 30.30 -3.01 21.76
N LYS A 3 29.21 -3.75 22.01
CA LYS A 3 28.18 -4.02 20.99
C LYS A 3 27.62 -2.72 20.38
N ASN A 4 27.30 -1.74 21.24
CA ASN A 4 26.86 -0.41 20.82
C ASN A 4 27.88 0.34 19.97
N GLN A 5 29.19 0.23 20.27
CA GLN A 5 30.24 0.84 19.45
C GLN A 5 30.34 0.18 18.06
N LYS A 6 30.15 -1.13 17.98
CA LYS A 6 30.15 -1.86 16.70
C LYS A 6 28.93 -1.48 15.86
N ALA A 7 27.74 -1.44 16.45
CA ALA A 7 26.52 -1.01 15.78
C ALA A 7 26.64 0.42 15.25
N MET A 8 27.16 1.34 16.06
CA MET A 8 27.36 2.74 15.66
C MET A 8 28.37 2.88 14.51
N ALA A 9 29.47 2.11 14.53
CA ALA A 9 30.42 2.10 13.43
C ALA A 9 29.77 1.61 12.11
N THR A 10 28.96 0.55 12.15
CA THR A 10 28.22 0.08 10.97
C THR A 10 27.16 1.09 10.50
N ILE A 11 26.49 1.80 11.41
CA ILE A 11 25.56 2.89 11.07
C ILE A 11 26.29 3.99 10.29
N ASP A 12 27.44 4.45 10.80
CA ASP A 12 28.22 5.52 10.17
C ASP A 12 28.76 5.08 8.80
N GLU A 13 29.26 3.85 8.69
CA GLU A 13 29.70 3.26 7.42
C GLU A 13 28.55 3.19 6.40
N THR A 14 27.38 2.73 6.83
CA THR A 14 26.17 2.62 5.98
C THR A 14 25.69 4.00 5.51
N GLN A 15 25.74 5.00 6.39
CA GLN A 15 25.40 6.39 6.06
C GLN A 15 26.35 7.00 5.03
N GLN A 16 27.66 6.74 5.17
CA GLN A 16 28.67 7.18 4.19
C GLN A 16 28.47 6.48 2.85
N ALA A 17 28.22 5.17 2.88
CA ALA A 17 27.98 4.39 1.68
C ALA A 17 26.77 4.92 0.90
N LEU A 18 25.65 5.22 1.57
CA LEU A 18 24.43 5.73 0.96
C LEU A 18 24.69 6.92 0.00
N ALA A 19 25.60 7.83 0.36
CA ALA A 19 25.96 8.99 -0.46
C ALA A 19 26.74 8.63 -1.74
N THR A 20 27.35 7.44 -1.78
CA THR A 20 28.25 6.99 -2.85
C THR A 20 27.68 5.87 -3.73
N ILE A 21 26.56 5.25 -3.33
CA ILE A 21 25.91 4.19 -4.10
C ILE A 21 25.42 4.75 -5.44
N THR A 22 25.92 4.21 -6.55
CA THR A 22 25.64 4.68 -7.92
C THR A 22 24.99 3.64 -8.82
N ASN A 23 24.87 2.38 -8.38
CA ASN A 23 24.33 1.30 -9.19
C ASN A 23 23.47 0.33 -8.38
N ILE A 24 22.59 -0.40 -9.08
CA ILE A 24 21.62 -1.32 -8.46
C ILE A 24 22.30 -2.45 -7.68
N PRO A 25 23.32 -3.18 -8.21
CA PRO A 25 24.00 -4.25 -7.47
C PRO A 25 24.56 -3.81 -6.12
N ASP A 26 25.27 -2.69 -6.08
CA ASP A 26 25.86 -2.16 -4.85
C ASP A 26 24.78 -1.67 -3.87
N CYS A 27 23.73 -1.02 -4.38
CA CYS A 27 22.59 -0.62 -3.56
C CYS A 27 21.91 -1.81 -2.88
N ARG A 28 21.74 -2.94 -3.60
CA ARG A 28 21.18 -4.17 -3.03
C ARG A 28 22.06 -4.76 -1.93
N LYS A 29 23.38 -4.73 -2.10
CA LYS A 29 24.32 -5.18 -1.08
C LYS A 29 24.14 -4.36 0.20
N TRP A 30 24.09 -3.03 0.09
CA TRP A 30 23.85 -2.16 1.24
C TRP A 30 22.46 -2.29 1.83
N LEU A 31 21.43 -2.57 1.02
CA LEU A 31 20.09 -2.85 1.53
C LEU A 31 20.11 -4.09 2.43
N HIS A 32 20.76 -5.18 1.99
CA HIS A 32 20.91 -6.39 2.80
C HIS A 32 21.71 -6.14 4.09
N ILE A 33 22.80 -5.37 4.03
CA ILE A 33 23.57 -4.97 5.21
C ILE A 33 22.68 -4.18 6.19
N SER A 34 21.88 -3.25 5.69
CA SER A 34 20.98 -2.43 6.52
C SER A 34 19.87 -3.26 7.17
N GLU A 35 19.37 -4.31 6.51
CA GLU A 35 18.40 -5.25 7.09
C GLU A 35 19.02 -6.01 8.27
N GLY A 36 20.23 -6.55 8.10
CA GLY A 36 20.96 -7.20 9.18
C GLY A 36 21.30 -6.24 10.35
N LEU A 37 21.60 -4.98 10.04
CA LEU A 37 21.83 -3.94 11.04
C LEU A 37 20.57 -3.63 11.87
N VAL A 38 19.40 -3.55 11.22
CA VAL A 38 18.11 -3.38 11.91
C VAL A 38 17.84 -4.55 12.84
N GLU A 39 18.03 -5.79 12.37
CA GLU A 39 17.82 -6.99 13.21
C GLU A 39 18.76 -7.01 14.42
N ALA A 40 20.04 -6.70 14.22
CA ALA A 40 21.05 -6.67 15.27
C ALA A 40 20.74 -5.61 16.33
N THR A 41 20.43 -4.38 15.91
CA THR A 41 20.13 -3.26 16.82
C THR A 41 18.83 -3.45 17.58
N ILE A 42 17.79 -4.05 16.96
CA ILE A 42 16.56 -4.44 17.66
C ILE A 42 16.85 -5.46 18.76
N LYS A 43 17.68 -6.48 18.46
CA LYS A 43 18.04 -7.51 19.43
C LYS A 43 18.81 -6.91 20.61
N GLU A 44 19.71 -5.98 20.33
CA GLU A 44 20.47 -5.26 21.36
C GLU A 44 19.57 -4.37 22.22
N TYR A 45 18.66 -3.60 21.61
CA TYR A 45 17.68 -2.80 22.33
C TYR A 45 16.82 -3.65 23.28
N ARG A 46 16.28 -4.77 22.80
CA ARG A 46 15.49 -5.69 23.65
C ARG A 46 16.29 -6.30 24.80
N ALA A 47 17.57 -6.59 24.58
CA ALA A 47 18.44 -7.10 25.63
C ALA A 47 18.72 -6.04 26.70
N ALA A 48 18.98 -4.79 26.27
CA ALA A 48 19.20 -3.66 27.17
C ALA A 48 17.92 -3.28 27.95
N ASP A 49 16.75 -3.40 27.33
CA ASP A 49 15.44 -3.18 27.97
C ASP A 49 15.18 -4.14 29.14
N LEU A 50 15.67 -5.39 29.05
CA LEU A 50 15.49 -6.41 30.07
C LEU A 50 16.54 -6.38 31.19
N GLN A 51 17.79 -6.05 30.87
CA GLN A 51 18.94 -6.31 31.76
C GLN A 51 19.98 -5.18 31.81
N GLY A 52 19.78 -4.09 31.05
CA GLY A 52 20.73 -2.98 30.91
C GLY A 52 20.47 -1.80 31.84
N THR A 53 21.40 -0.85 31.87
CA THR A 53 21.16 0.46 32.49
C THR A 53 20.22 1.29 31.61
N LYS A 54 19.61 2.35 32.17
CA LYS A 54 18.81 3.30 31.39
C LYS A 54 19.59 3.89 30.22
N ASP A 55 20.85 4.24 30.44
CA ASP A 55 21.72 4.80 29.39
C ASP A 55 22.04 3.80 28.27
N ASP A 56 22.21 2.51 28.63
CA ASP A 56 22.40 1.44 27.65
C ASP A 56 21.15 1.22 26.81
N ARG A 57 19.97 1.25 27.44
CA ARG A 57 18.67 1.15 26.76
C ARG A 57 18.48 2.31 25.79
N ASP A 58 18.67 3.54 26.24
CA ASP A 58 18.48 4.76 25.44
C ASP A 58 19.48 4.82 24.26
N THR A 59 20.71 4.33 24.46
CA THR A 59 21.71 4.24 23.40
C THR A 59 21.34 3.17 22.37
N SER A 60 20.93 1.99 22.82
CA SER A 60 20.53 0.89 21.94
C SER A 60 19.27 1.23 21.15
N TYR A 61 18.31 1.93 21.78
CA TYR A 61 17.11 2.46 21.13
C TYR A 61 17.46 3.47 20.02
N ARG A 62 18.32 4.46 20.31
CA ARG A 62 18.77 5.43 19.29
C ARG A 62 19.48 4.75 18.12
N ASN A 63 20.28 3.73 18.38
CA ASN A 63 20.92 2.95 17.32
C ASN A 63 19.90 2.21 16.46
N ALA A 64 18.87 1.60 17.07
CA ALA A 64 17.80 0.92 16.34
C ALA A 64 16.96 1.89 15.49
N VAL A 65 16.67 3.09 16.00
CA VAL A 65 15.99 4.15 15.24
C VAL A 65 16.82 4.58 14.02
N LYS A 66 18.12 4.81 14.21
CA LYS A 66 19.04 5.17 13.10
C LYS A 66 19.13 4.06 12.05
N ALA A 67 19.21 2.80 12.48
CA ALA A 67 19.24 1.65 11.57
C ALA A 67 17.95 1.55 10.74
N GLY A 68 16.78 1.69 11.38
CA GLY A 68 15.49 1.69 10.68
C GLY A 68 15.37 2.80 9.65
N LYS A 69 15.77 4.02 10.00
CA LYS A 69 15.84 5.15 9.07
C LYS A 69 16.76 4.86 7.89
N LEU A 70 17.99 4.43 8.12
CA LEU A 70 18.97 4.15 7.07
C LEU A 70 18.47 3.09 6.08
N ARG A 71 17.82 2.04 6.58
CA ARG A 71 17.24 1.00 5.74
C ARG A 71 16.14 1.55 4.81
N LEU A 72 15.31 2.50 5.28
CA LEU A 72 14.32 3.18 4.43
C LEU A 72 15.00 4.06 3.38
N GLU A 73 16.04 4.80 3.75
CA GLU A 73 16.79 5.66 2.83
C GLU A 73 17.52 4.87 1.75
N ILE A 74 18.07 3.71 2.08
CA ILE A 74 18.70 2.81 1.10
C ILE A 74 17.65 2.22 0.15
N GLU A 75 16.47 1.83 0.64
CA GLU A 75 15.39 1.38 -0.24
C GLU A 75 14.90 2.51 -1.16
N ALA A 76 14.86 3.76 -0.68
CA ALA A 76 14.59 4.93 -1.53
C ALA A 76 15.68 5.11 -2.60
N ARG A 77 16.96 4.96 -2.26
CA ARG A 77 18.07 5.02 -3.23
C ARG A 77 17.98 3.91 -4.27
N LEU A 78 17.56 2.71 -3.88
CA LEU A 78 17.30 1.61 -4.82
C LEU A 78 16.19 1.98 -5.82
N GLY A 79 15.10 2.59 -5.33
CA GLY A 79 14.00 3.06 -6.17
C GLY A 79 14.43 4.12 -7.19
N GLU A 80 15.26 5.08 -6.76
CA GLU A 80 15.85 6.09 -7.63
C GLU A 80 16.68 5.45 -8.76
N LEU A 81 17.60 4.54 -8.42
CA LEU A 81 18.49 3.89 -9.38
C LEU A 81 17.72 3.03 -10.39
N ILE A 82 16.70 2.30 -9.94
CA ILE A 82 15.81 1.54 -10.83
C ILE A 82 15.13 2.48 -11.83
N ARG A 83 14.62 3.62 -11.38
CA ARG A 83 13.95 4.58 -12.25
C ARG A 83 14.91 5.17 -13.27
N LEU A 84 16.11 5.56 -12.86
CA LEU A 84 17.14 6.09 -13.75
C LEU A 84 17.53 5.09 -14.84
N GLU A 85 17.69 3.81 -14.49
CA GLU A 85 17.99 2.75 -15.47
C GLU A 85 16.81 2.48 -16.42
N GLN A 86 15.57 2.60 -15.94
CA GLN A 86 14.35 2.46 -16.76
C GLN A 86 14.18 3.64 -17.72
N GLU A 87 14.37 4.87 -17.25
CA GLU A 87 14.30 6.10 -18.06
C GLU A 87 15.38 6.13 -19.15
N ALA A 88 16.57 5.59 -18.83
CA ALA A 88 17.66 5.44 -19.78
C ALA A 88 17.48 4.26 -20.75
N GLY A 89 16.41 3.46 -20.62
CA GLY A 89 16.14 2.32 -21.48
C GLY A 89 17.04 1.10 -21.25
N ARG A 90 17.81 1.07 -20.15
CA ARG A 90 18.74 -0.02 -19.80
C ARG A 90 18.10 -1.10 -18.92
N LEU A 91 16.96 -0.81 -18.31
CA LEU A 91 16.21 -1.74 -17.46
C LEU A 91 14.74 -1.86 -17.91
N ALA A 92 14.24 -3.09 -17.95
CA ALA A 92 12.84 -3.37 -18.30
C ALA A 92 11.83 -2.77 -17.28
N THR A 93 10.68 -2.32 -17.80
CA THR A 93 9.59 -1.70 -17.01
C THR A 93 8.46 -2.67 -16.65
N LYS A 94 8.34 -3.82 -17.34
CA LYS A 94 7.27 -4.83 -17.16
C LYS A 94 7.83 -6.24 -16.97
N LYS A 95 6.99 -7.17 -16.46
CA LYS A 95 7.34 -8.61 -16.27
C LYS A 95 7.82 -9.26 -17.57
N THR A 96 7.24 -8.83 -18.68
CA THR A 96 7.51 -9.24 -20.04
C THR A 96 7.33 -8.01 -20.93
N GLY A 97 8.32 -7.72 -21.76
CA GLY A 97 8.29 -6.59 -22.70
C GLY A 97 9.58 -5.78 -22.71
N ARG A 98 9.99 -5.37 -23.92
CA ARG A 98 11.09 -4.43 -24.15
C ARG A 98 10.78 -3.07 -23.49
N PRO A 99 11.79 -2.29 -23.08
CA PRO A 99 11.61 -0.93 -22.59
C PRO A 99 10.89 -0.05 -23.62
N ASP A 100 10.14 0.97 -23.16
CA ASP A 100 9.41 1.90 -24.05
C ASP A 100 10.35 2.71 -24.97
N LYS A 101 11.65 2.78 -24.63
CA LYS A 101 12.73 3.30 -25.46
C LYS A 101 13.82 2.23 -25.58
N TYR A 102 14.04 1.70 -26.78
CA TYR A 102 15.15 0.80 -27.05
C TYR A 102 16.27 1.57 -27.76
N ASN A 103 17.46 1.54 -27.19
CA ASN A 103 18.69 1.71 -27.96
C ASN A 103 19.23 0.30 -28.22
N ASN A 104 19.99 0.07 -29.29
CA ASN A 104 20.46 -1.28 -29.70
C ASN A 104 21.40 -1.99 -28.70
N ASP A 105 21.55 -1.47 -27.48
CA ASP A 105 22.43 -2.00 -26.44
C ASP A 105 21.70 -2.89 -25.43
N VAL A 106 22.49 -3.69 -24.71
CA VAL A 106 22.08 -4.71 -23.75
C VAL A 106 20.99 -4.22 -22.80
N ILE A 107 19.81 -4.83 -22.89
CA ILE A 107 18.68 -4.59 -21.96
C ILE A 107 18.83 -5.55 -20.78
N HIS A 108 18.94 -5.01 -19.57
CA HIS A 108 18.85 -5.80 -18.35
C HIS A 108 17.39 -5.97 -17.90
N THR A 109 17.11 -7.11 -17.31
CA THR A 109 15.86 -7.39 -16.61
C THR A 109 16.05 -7.18 -15.10
N LEU A 110 14.94 -6.99 -14.37
CA LEU A 110 14.99 -6.97 -12.91
C LEU A 110 15.61 -8.25 -12.33
N LYS A 111 15.40 -9.40 -13.00
CA LYS A 111 15.94 -10.69 -12.60
C LYS A 111 17.47 -10.74 -12.68
N ASP A 112 18.08 -10.05 -13.63
CA ASP A 112 19.55 -9.96 -13.74
C ASP A 112 20.17 -9.26 -12.53
N TYR A 113 19.40 -8.35 -11.91
CA TYR A 113 19.73 -7.72 -10.64
C TYR A 113 19.20 -8.48 -9.42
N GLY A 114 18.59 -9.66 -9.58
CA GLY A 114 17.97 -10.44 -8.51
C GLY A 114 16.79 -9.74 -7.82
N LEU A 115 16.08 -8.87 -8.53
CA LEU A 115 14.90 -8.15 -8.06
C LEU A 115 13.63 -8.76 -8.65
N SER A 116 12.59 -8.86 -7.83
CA SER A 116 11.24 -9.10 -8.33
C SER A 116 10.59 -7.79 -8.80
N LEU A 117 9.48 -7.90 -9.55
CA LEU A 117 8.63 -6.74 -9.83
C LEU A 117 8.11 -6.07 -8.57
N MET A 118 7.83 -6.86 -7.54
CA MET A 118 7.34 -6.34 -6.27
C MET A 118 8.42 -5.53 -5.56
N ASP A 119 9.68 -5.96 -5.61
CA ASP A 119 10.81 -5.21 -5.06
C ASP A 119 11.01 -3.89 -5.81
N SER A 120 10.95 -3.93 -7.14
CA SER A 120 11.05 -2.73 -7.98
C SER A 120 9.94 -1.72 -7.69
N SER A 121 8.67 -2.18 -7.74
CA SER A 121 7.51 -1.32 -7.47
C SER A 121 7.56 -0.73 -6.07
N ARG A 122 7.93 -1.53 -5.07
CA ARG A 122 8.04 -1.09 -3.68
C ARG A 122 9.14 -0.06 -3.49
N ALA A 123 10.35 -0.33 -3.98
CA ALA A 123 11.48 0.60 -3.85
C ALA A 123 11.19 1.94 -4.54
N GLN A 124 10.61 1.92 -5.74
CA GLN A 124 10.21 3.13 -6.45
C GLN A 124 9.13 3.92 -5.68
N LYS A 125 8.14 3.24 -5.09
CA LYS A 125 7.15 3.90 -4.22
C LYS A 125 7.80 4.51 -2.97
N VAL A 126 8.77 3.83 -2.35
CA VAL A 126 9.54 4.40 -1.23
C VAL A 126 10.33 5.66 -1.67
N TYR A 127 10.90 5.65 -2.87
CA TYR A 127 11.60 6.82 -3.44
C TYR A 127 10.68 8.02 -3.69
N ASP A 128 9.49 7.78 -4.25
CA ASP A 128 8.48 8.82 -4.52
C ASP A 128 8.07 9.56 -3.26
N TYR A 129 7.96 8.81 -2.16
CA TYR A 129 7.55 9.33 -0.86
C TYR A 129 8.69 9.46 0.14
N ARG A 130 9.96 9.47 -0.32
CA ARG A 130 11.13 9.55 0.58
C ARG A 130 11.13 10.78 1.48
N TYR A 131 10.46 11.86 1.06
CA TYR A 131 10.29 13.08 1.85
C TYR A 131 9.49 12.85 3.15
N LEU A 132 8.73 11.75 3.24
CA LEU A 132 8.01 11.35 4.45
C LEU A 132 8.90 10.61 5.47
N ILE A 133 10.08 10.11 5.09
CA ILE A 133 10.94 9.32 5.98
C ILE A 133 11.28 10.09 7.28
N PRO A 134 11.70 11.37 7.25
CA PRO A 134 11.95 12.13 8.49
C PRO A 134 10.72 12.22 9.40
N ARG A 135 9.54 12.45 8.81
CA ARG A 135 8.27 12.55 9.54
C ARG A 135 7.85 11.22 10.16
N VAL A 136 8.01 10.12 9.42
CA VAL A 136 7.78 8.76 9.93
C VAL A 136 8.66 8.48 11.14
N VAL A 137 9.95 8.80 11.05
CA VAL A 137 10.89 8.60 12.18
C VAL A 137 10.45 9.41 13.39
N GLU A 138 10.07 10.68 13.21
CA GLU A 138 9.60 11.54 14.29
C GLU A 138 8.34 10.98 14.98
N GLU A 139 7.28 10.68 14.22
CA GLU A 139 6.00 10.21 14.77
C GLU A 139 6.13 8.84 15.47
N VAL A 140 6.96 7.95 14.92
CA VAL A 140 7.20 6.62 15.50
C VAL A 140 8.03 6.71 16.79
N VAL A 141 9.02 7.63 16.85
CA VAL A 141 9.81 7.88 18.06
C VAL A 141 8.96 8.49 19.17
N GLN A 142 8.03 9.39 18.86
CA GLN A 142 7.06 9.93 19.83
C GLN A 142 6.19 8.82 20.47
N SER A 143 5.98 7.72 19.75
CA SER A 143 5.22 6.56 20.23
C SER A 143 6.12 5.46 20.83
N GLU A 144 7.39 5.74 21.11
CA GLU A 144 8.41 4.80 21.61
C GLU A 144 8.55 3.51 20.76
N LYS A 145 8.28 3.63 19.46
CA LYS A 145 8.40 2.54 18.49
C LYS A 145 9.67 2.69 17.65
N LEU A 146 9.94 1.72 16.79
CA LEU A 146 11.07 1.73 15.86
C LEU A 146 10.55 1.89 14.44
N PRO A 147 11.12 2.80 13.63
CA PRO A 147 10.63 3.06 12.28
C PRO A 147 10.88 1.85 11.40
N ASP A 148 9.84 1.36 10.75
CA ASP A 148 9.92 0.32 9.75
C ASP A 148 9.22 0.72 8.43
N ARG A 149 9.24 -0.20 7.47
CA ARG A 149 8.61 0.00 6.17
C ARG A 149 7.09 0.14 6.24
N ARG A 150 6.43 -0.57 7.17
CA ARG A 150 4.97 -0.51 7.33
C ARG A 150 4.53 0.85 7.82
N ASP A 151 5.30 1.47 8.72
CA ASP A 151 5.02 2.83 9.18
C ASP A 151 5.04 3.83 8.00
N LEU A 152 6.05 3.72 7.13
CA LEU A 152 6.10 4.52 5.90
C LEU A 152 4.93 4.20 4.96
N GLU A 153 4.58 2.93 4.75
CA GLU A 153 3.44 2.54 3.91
C GLU A 153 2.11 3.11 4.42
N VAL A 154 1.90 3.18 5.74
CA VAL A 154 0.72 3.81 6.33
C VAL A 154 0.69 5.30 6.00
N MET A 155 1.81 5.99 6.19
CA MET A 155 1.92 7.43 5.92
C MET A 155 1.73 7.76 4.43
N ILE A 156 2.27 6.93 3.55
CA ILE A 156 2.04 7.06 2.11
C ILE A 156 0.54 6.94 1.79
N ARG A 157 -0.16 5.94 2.34
CA ARG A 157 -1.61 5.77 2.13
C ARG A 157 -2.40 6.99 2.63
N LEU A 158 -2.00 7.57 3.75
CA LEU A 158 -2.65 8.77 4.28
C LEU A 158 -2.47 9.98 3.35
N GLU A 159 -1.28 10.18 2.79
CA GLU A 159 -1.03 11.25 1.81
C GLU A 159 -1.74 10.99 0.47
N GLU A 160 -1.74 9.75 -0.02
CA GLU A 160 -2.52 9.34 -1.21
C GLU A 160 -4.02 9.63 -1.02
N ASN A 161 -4.58 9.28 0.14
CA ASN A 161 -5.98 9.55 0.46
C ASN A 161 -6.28 11.06 0.55
N LYS A 162 -5.41 11.84 1.20
CA LYS A 162 -5.57 13.30 1.26
C LYS A 162 -5.53 13.93 -0.13
N ALA A 163 -4.58 13.53 -0.97
CA ALA A 163 -4.46 14.02 -2.33
C ALA A 163 -5.69 13.65 -3.17
N ALA A 164 -6.20 12.42 -3.03
CA ALA A 164 -7.43 11.99 -3.68
C ALA A 164 -8.64 12.83 -3.21
N GLU A 165 -8.74 13.12 -1.92
CA GLU A 165 -9.83 13.94 -1.37
C GLU A 165 -9.76 15.40 -1.84
N GLN A 166 -8.56 15.97 -1.96
CA GLN A 166 -8.35 17.31 -2.51
C GLN A 166 -8.65 17.38 -4.01
N GLN A 167 -8.41 16.30 -4.75
CA GLN A 167 -8.71 16.20 -6.18
C GLN A 167 -10.17 15.86 -6.48
N LYS A 168 -10.97 15.45 -5.47
CA LYS A 168 -12.42 15.36 -5.64
C LYS A 168 -12.98 16.76 -5.85
N VAL A 169 -13.11 17.14 -7.12
CA VAL A 169 -13.89 18.29 -7.54
C VAL A 169 -15.29 18.06 -6.97
N GLN A 170 -15.68 18.86 -5.97
CA GLN A 170 -17.05 18.89 -5.47
C GLN A 170 -17.92 19.53 -6.57
N ARG A 171 -18.22 18.73 -7.59
CA ARG A 171 -19.27 19.07 -8.55
C ARG A 171 -20.57 18.98 -7.77
N PRO A 172 -21.45 20.00 -7.83
CA PRO A 172 -22.78 19.85 -7.26
C PRO A 172 -23.41 18.60 -7.88
N LEU A 173 -24.09 17.82 -7.05
CA LEU A 173 -24.84 16.69 -7.55
C LEU A 173 -25.89 17.21 -8.53
N PRO A 174 -26.09 16.56 -9.68
CA PRO A 174 -27.13 16.96 -10.60
C PRO A 174 -28.50 16.83 -9.92
N GLU A 175 -29.35 17.83 -10.12
CA GLU A 175 -30.71 17.86 -9.59
C GLU A 175 -31.69 17.18 -10.57
N GLY A 176 -32.78 16.61 -10.04
CA GLY A 176 -33.86 16.04 -10.82
C GLY A 176 -33.97 14.51 -10.76
N LYS A 177 -34.74 13.97 -11.71
CA LYS A 177 -35.05 12.54 -11.83
C LYS A 177 -34.40 11.94 -13.08
N TYR A 178 -33.95 10.69 -12.99
CA TYR A 178 -33.18 10.03 -14.04
C TYR A 178 -33.94 8.87 -14.67
N SER A 179 -33.86 8.74 -15.99
CA SER A 179 -34.42 7.61 -16.75
C SER A 179 -33.50 6.38 -16.76
N ILE A 180 -32.22 6.54 -16.40
CA ILE A 180 -31.25 5.45 -16.29
C ILE A 180 -30.48 5.63 -14.99
N LEU A 181 -30.49 4.61 -14.14
CA LEU A 181 -29.78 4.58 -12.87
C LEU A 181 -28.80 3.42 -12.86
N LEU A 182 -27.57 3.68 -12.43
CA LEU A 182 -26.56 2.65 -12.14
C LEU A 182 -26.16 2.80 -10.68
N ILE A 183 -26.54 1.84 -9.85
CA ILE A 183 -26.38 1.92 -8.39
C ILE A 183 -25.60 0.71 -7.90
N ASP A 184 -24.57 0.96 -7.08
CA ASP A 184 -23.84 -0.06 -6.32
C ASP A 184 -24.06 0.17 -4.81
N PRO A 185 -25.10 -0.46 -4.22
CA PRO A 185 -25.42 -0.22 -2.83
C PRO A 185 -24.30 -0.69 -1.88
N PRO A 186 -24.05 0.01 -0.77
CA PRO A 186 -23.05 -0.40 0.22
C PRO A 186 -23.60 -1.55 1.08
N TRP A 187 -23.77 -2.73 0.51
CA TRP A 187 -24.37 -3.90 1.14
C TRP A 187 -23.69 -4.29 2.46
N THR A 188 -24.47 -4.51 3.52
CA THR A 188 -24.01 -5.26 4.70
C THR A 188 -24.18 -6.75 4.42
N PRO A 189 -23.10 -7.54 4.31
CA PRO A 189 -23.24 -8.98 4.06
C PRO A 189 -23.75 -9.72 5.30
N ASP A 190 -24.67 -10.66 5.11
CA ASP A 190 -25.23 -11.48 6.19
C ASP A 190 -24.28 -12.59 6.69
N PHE A 191 -23.13 -12.76 6.01
CA PHE A 191 -22.09 -13.71 6.38
C PHE A 191 -20.88 -12.97 6.98
N SER A 192 -20.31 -13.52 8.05
CA SER A 192 -19.12 -12.96 8.69
C SER A 192 -17.86 -13.64 8.13
N PRO A 193 -17.16 -13.06 7.14
CA PRO A 193 -15.82 -13.53 6.81
C PRO A 193 -14.86 -13.29 8.00
N SER A 194 -13.69 -13.93 7.96
CA SER A 194 -12.62 -13.70 8.94
C SER A 194 -12.37 -12.20 9.15
N SER A 195 -11.90 -11.79 10.33
CA SER A 195 -11.78 -10.38 10.73
C SER A 195 -11.11 -9.48 9.67
N SER A 196 -10.13 -9.98 8.92
CA SER A 196 -9.42 -9.28 7.84
C SER A 196 -10.21 -9.06 6.55
N ARG A 197 -11.29 -9.81 6.31
CA ARG A 197 -12.08 -9.82 5.06
C ARG A 197 -13.44 -9.14 5.20
N ARG A 198 -13.70 -8.47 6.33
CA ARG A 198 -14.96 -7.78 6.58
C ARG A 198 -15.06 -6.53 5.71
N VAL A 199 -16.10 -6.43 4.90
CA VAL A 199 -16.40 -5.29 4.01
C VAL A 199 -16.37 -3.97 4.78
N GLN A 200 -16.88 -3.96 6.02
CA GLN A 200 -16.94 -2.79 6.90
C GLN A 200 -15.56 -2.22 7.27
N ARG A 201 -14.46 -2.94 7.06
CA ARG A 201 -13.11 -2.38 7.22
C ARG A 201 -12.70 -1.47 6.08
N HIS A 202 -13.36 -1.59 4.93
CA HIS A 202 -13.02 -0.85 3.71
C HIS A 202 -13.92 0.39 3.53
N TYR A 203 -15.21 0.27 3.83
CA TYR A 203 -16.18 1.38 3.73
C TYR A 203 -17.41 1.14 4.63
N PRO A 204 -18.16 2.20 5.00
CA PRO A 204 -19.43 2.07 5.71
C PRO A 204 -20.46 1.28 4.90
N THR A 205 -21.23 0.41 5.55
CA THR A 205 -22.28 -0.40 4.92
C THR A 205 -23.66 -0.06 5.48
N LEU A 206 -24.70 -0.32 4.70
CA LEU A 206 -26.12 -0.18 5.06
C LEU A 206 -26.80 -1.55 5.09
N THR A 207 -27.74 -1.74 6.02
CA THR A 207 -28.60 -2.92 6.04
C THR A 207 -29.64 -2.82 4.92
N LEU A 208 -30.25 -3.94 4.53
CA LEU A 208 -31.31 -3.95 3.52
C LEU A 208 -32.46 -2.99 3.90
N ASP A 209 -32.87 -2.97 5.17
CA ASP A 209 -33.93 -2.07 5.63
C ASP A 209 -33.55 -0.60 5.45
N LYS A 210 -32.30 -0.22 5.76
CA LYS A 210 -31.81 1.14 5.53
C LYS A 210 -31.70 1.50 4.06
N LEU A 211 -31.41 0.54 3.19
CA LEU A 211 -31.42 0.77 1.75
C LEU A 211 -32.85 1.00 1.22
N LYS A 212 -33.83 0.25 1.73
CA LYS A 212 -35.24 0.41 1.34
C LYS A 212 -35.82 1.77 1.74
N GLU A 213 -35.35 2.36 2.84
CA GLU A 213 -35.74 3.69 3.30
C GLU A 213 -35.23 4.81 2.36
N MET A 214 -34.29 4.54 1.44
CA MET A 214 -33.71 5.56 0.57
C MET A 214 -34.67 5.96 -0.55
N GLU A 215 -34.83 7.27 -0.73
CA GLU A 215 -35.49 7.83 -1.91
C GLU A 215 -34.53 7.87 -3.09
N ILE A 216 -34.85 7.12 -4.14
CA ILE A 216 -34.05 7.08 -5.36
C ILE A 216 -34.60 8.11 -6.36
N PRO A 217 -33.77 8.98 -6.96
CA PRO A 217 -34.22 10.00 -7.90
C PRO A 217 -34.58 9.41 -9.28
N SER A 218 -35.53 8.49 -9.33
CA SER A 218 -35.99 7.85 -10.57
C SER A 218 -37.08 8.67 -11.26
N ALA A 219 -37.02 8.73 -12.59
CA ALA A 219 -38.15 9.15 -13.42
C ALA A 219 -39.25 8.08 -13.39
N GLU A 220 -40.47 8.46 -13.77
CA GLU A 220 -41.61 7.53 -13.82
C GLU A 220 -41.36 6.34 -14.76
N ASN A 221 -40.71 6.59 -15.90
CA ASN A 221 -40.24 5.56 -16.82
C ASN A 221 -38.70 5.50 -16.77
N ALA A 222 -38.16 4.60 -15.96
CA ALA A 222 -36.73 4.48 -15.73
C ALA A 222 -36.24 3.03 -15.74
N MET A 223 -34.97 2.84 -16.07
CA MET A 223 -34.24 1.58 -15.96
C MET A 223 -33.24 1.65 -14.81
N LEU A 224 -33.24 0.61 -13.96
CA LEU A 224 -32.29 0.43 -12.89
C LEU A 224 -31.30 -0.69 -13.22
N PHE A 225 -30.02 -0.35 -13.25
CA PHE A 225 -28.89 -1.28 -13.21
C PHE A 225 -28.37 -1.32 -11.76
N LEU A 226 -28.66 -2.41 -11.05
CA LEU A 226 -28.27 -2.58 -9.65
C LEU A 226 -27.12 -3.58 -9.54
N TRP A 227 -25.98 -3.14 -9.01
CA TRP A 227 -24.89 -4.05 -8.68
C TRP A 227 -25.22 -4.85 -7.43
N THR A 228 -24.93 -6.14 -7.50
CA THR A 228 -24.98 -7.05 -6.35
C THR A 228 -23.92 -8.13 -6.50
N THR A 229 -23.66 -8.85 -5.41
CA THR A 229 -22.83 -10.07 -5.43
C THR A 229 -23.73 -11.30 -5.42
N ALA A 230 -23.24 -12.44 -5.89
CA ALA A 230 -24.04 -13.67 -5.94
C ALA A 230 -24.73 -14.03 -4.60
N PRO A 231 -24.07 -13.91 -3.42
CA PRO A 231 -24.72 -14.16 -2.14
C PRO A 231 -25.81 -13.14 -1.75
N MET A 232 -25.77 -11.94 -2.32
CA MET A 232 -26.68 -10.82 -2.02
C MET A 232 -27.81 -10.71 -3.06
N LEU A 233 -27.93 -11.65 -4.00
CA LEU A 233 -28.87 -11.55 -5.12
C LEU A 233 -30.33 -11.48 -4.64
N LYS A 234 -30.70 -12.26 -3.63
CA LYS A 234 -32.06 -12.25 -3.08
C LYS A 234 -32.42 -10.88 -2.50
N GLN A 235 -31.54 -10.29 -1.68
CA GLN A 235 -31.73 -8.96 -1.10
C GLN A 235 -31.78 -7.87 -2.20
N ALA A 236 -31.01 -8.04 -3.28
CA ALA A 236 -31.03 -7.09 -4.39
C ALA A 236 -32.36 -7.09 -5.15
N LEU A 237 -32.95 -8.26 -5.39
CA LEU A 237 -34.28 -8.37 -6.00
C LEU A 237 -35.34 -7.72 -5.09
N GLU A 238 -35.28 -7.98 -3.79
CA GLU A 238 -36.17 -7.37 -2.80
C GLU A 238 -36.01 -5.85 -2.73
N LEU A 239 -34.79 -5.34 -2.88
CA LEU A 239 -34.53 -3.90 -2.92
C LEU A 239 -35.07 -3.25 -4.20
N MET A 240 -34.94 -3.91 -5.36
CA MET A 240 -35.53 -3.43 -6.61
C MET A 240 -37.05 -3.26 -6.47
N GLU A 241 -37.73 -4.28 -5.93
CA GLU A 241 -39.17 -4.23 -5.69
C GLU A 241 -39.55 -3.10 -4.72
N ALA A 242 -38.82 -2.94 -3.62
CA ALA A 242 -39.07 -1.87 -2.65
C ALA A 242 -38.89 -0.46 -3.24
N TRP A 243 -38.00 -0.30 -4.21
CA TRP A 243 -37.82 0.95 -4.96
C TRP A 243 -38.77 1.10 -6.15
N GLY A 244 -39.71 0.16 -6.34
CA GLY A 244 -40.75 0.23 -7.38
C GLY A 244 -40.30 -0.27 -8.76
N PHE A 245 -39.21 -1.04 -8.85
CA PHE A 245 -38.73 -1.64 -10.09
C PHE A 245 -39.08 -3.13 -10.20
N GLU A 246 -39.45 -3.56 -11.40
CA GLU A 246 -39.65 -4.98 -11.72
C GLU A 246 -38.37 -5.57 -12.31
N TYR A 247 -37.90 -6.69 -11.75
CA TYR A 247 -36.74 -7.41 -12.28
C TYR A 247 -37.03 -7.98 -13.69
N ARG A 248 -36.10 -7.74 -14.64
CA ARG A 248 -36.22 -8.24 -16.02
C ARG A 248 -35.13 -9.24 -16.39
N THR A 249 -33.87 -8.94 -16.10
CA THR A 249 -32.71 -9.74 -16.52
C THR A 249 -31.50 -9.42 -15.64
N ASN A 250 -30.45 -10.23 -15.75
CA ASN A 250 -29.17 -10.00 -15.09
C ASN A 250 -28.00 -10.11 -16.07
N ALA A 251 -26.91 -9.42 -15.72
CA ALA A 251 -25.60 -9.59 -16.33
C ALA A 251 -24.61 -10.05 -15.26
N VAL A 252 -23.70 -10.94 -15.63
CA VAL A 252 -22.67 -11.48 -14.73
C VAL A 252 -21.32 -10.94 -15.16
N TRP A 253 -20.63 -10.27 -14.24
CA TRP A 253 -19.23 -9.91 -14.45
C TRP A 253 -18.33 -11.09 -14.07
N ASP A 254 -17.87 -11.83 -15.08
CA ASP A 254 -16.85 -12.85 -14.92
C ASP A 254 -15.47 -12.18 -14.75
N LYS A 255 -14.79 -12.49 -13.65
CA LYS A 255 -13.46 -11.97 -13.34
C LYS A 255 -12.33 -12.81 -13.96
N GLU A 256 -12.65 -13.92 -14.62
CA GLU A 256 -11.73 -14.89 -15.24
C GLU A 256 -10.75 -15.59 -14.27
N VAL A 257 -10.77 -15.21 -12.99
CA VAL A 257 -9.96 -15.79 -11.91
C VAL A 257 -10.87 -16.25 -10.79
N ILE A 258 -10.53 -17.39 -10.19
CA ILE A 258 -11.24 -17.91 -9.02
C ILE A 258 -11.10 -16.90 -7.88
N GLY A 259 -12.23 -16.32 -7.49
CA GLY A 259 -12.33 -15.40 -6.36
C GLY A 259 -12.27 -16.12 -5.02
N THR A 260 -12.46 -15.38 -3.93
CA THR A 260 -12.52 -15.93 -2.57
C THR A 260 -13.89 -16.57 -2.27
N GLY A 261 -14.51 -17.23 -3.25
CA GLY A 261 -15.88 -17.76 -3.20
C GLY A 261 -16.18 -18.57 -1.93
N TYR A 262 -17.47 -18.70 -1.59
CA TYR A 262 -17.90 -19.40 -0.37
C TYR A 262 -18.16 -20.87 -0.63
N TYR A 263 -18.99 -21.11 -1.63
CA TYR A 263 -19.35 -22.41 -2.15
C TYR A 263 -19.11 -22.28 -3.67
N PHE A 264 -18.63 -23.35 -4.32
CA PHE A 264 -18.14 -23.45 -5.72
C PHE A 264 -16.70 -23.00 -5.95
#